data_AF-J9VWR2-F1
#
_entry.id   AF-J9VWR2-F1
#
_cell.length_a   1.000
_cell.length_b   1.000
_cell.length_c   1.000
_cell.angle_alpha   90.00
_cell.angle_beta   90.00
_cell.angle_gamma   90.00
#
_symmetry.space_group_name_H-M   'P 1'
#
loop_
_entity.id
_entity.type
_entity.pdbx_description
1 polymer ?
#
loop_
_entity_poly.entity_id
_entity_poly.type
_entity_poly.pdbx_seq_one_letter_code
_entity_poly.pdbx_strand_id
1 'polypeptide(L)'
;MSNIELESDSYDVVVIGTGIAESIAAAALAKAGKTVLHLDPNEYYGGEQASLTLDELVEWSTKRVESSSAAVSYTHASTSVLTPTLQNDRRRYALSLFPAILPSRGPLIDALISSDVSKYVSFKLLDSVNIWDEGCAGTRKVPGCKEEIFKDKSVSLMDKRKLMKFFMFAAGEFEHNDILRGKETQPLLDFLQDSFALPTCLALSIAYAIAHCTSPEDQTLPALMKTRRYLKSLGRYGPSAFLVGQYGGAGEVAQGFCRGCAVYGGTYVLGPFGKPTSIDANDDNVTLNLPCHPRPVTAKHLISSSNHLPLSLLTPESELSKRSIMAHSISISSSLPKVLQRKLPSADDENGIGQLPEENDDTGLIVFPPENGNPTVRCLINGEGTGSCPPEQYVLYLSCPASTASSPSDLLKPYLQRIISEPLFESYYVSTRATSTYSASSPKVVIVTPFYRDDSITEGLDWEVKEAEKAYYSVMGQDGIPFFDVRESEADEMGISEDD
;
A
#
# COMPACT_ATOMS: atom_id res chain seq x y z
N MET A 1 37.70 9.87 7.01
CA MET A 1 36.59 9.17 6.35
C MET A 1 37.22 8.39 5.21
N SER A 2 37.16 7.07 5.25
CA SER A 2 37.59 6.24 4.12
C SER A 2 36.87 6.72 2.87
N ASN A 3 37.59 6.91 1.76
CA ASN A 3 36.96 7.15 0.47
C ASN A 3 36.01 5.97 0.22
N ILE A 4 34.71 6.22 0.29
CA ILE A 4 33.71 5.30 -0.23
C ILE A 4 33.94 5.38 -1.73
N GLU A 5 34.56 4.37 -2.33
CA GLU A 5 34.74 4.18 -3.77
C GLU A 5 34.03 2.88 -4.14
N LEU A 6 33.30 2.86 -5.25
CA LEU A 6 32.64 1.64 -5.73
C LEU A 6 33.68 0.64 -6.25
N GLU A 7 33.41 -0.65 -6.08
CA GLU A 7 34.32 -1.70 -6.56
C GLU A 7 34.30 -1.88 -8.09
N SER A 8 33.21 -1.44 -8.74
CA SER A 8 33.02 -1.53 -10.19
C SER A 8 32.58 -0.20 -10.78
N ASP A 9 33.07 0.07 -11.99
CA ASP A 9 32.66 1.19 -12.86
C ASP A 9 31.54 0.77 -13.84
N SER A 10 31.16 -0.52 -13.87
CA SER A 10 30.20 -1.07 -14.83
C SER A 10 29.20 -2.04 -14.18
N TYR A 11 27.92 -1.85 -14.50
CA TYR A 11 26.81 -2.66 -14.01
C TYR A 11 25.89 -3.07 -15.17
N ASP A 12 25.13 -4.14 -15.01
CA ASP A 12 24.05 -4.44 -15.94
C ASP A 12 22.91 -3.43 -15.77
N VAL A 13 22.57 -3.09 -14.53
CA VAL A 13 21.45 -2.20 -14.20
C VAL A 13 21.82 -1.25 -13.07
N VAL A 14 21.48 0.02 -13.24
CA VAL A 14 21.43 1.00 -12.16
C VAL A 14 19.96 1.24 -11.80
N VAL A 15 19.66 1.31 -10.51
CA VAL A 15 18.33 1.63 -10.00
C VAL A 15 18.44 2.87 -9.13
N ILE A 16 17.61 3.89 -9.36
CA ILE A 16 17.59 5.13 -8.55
C ILE A 16 16.24 5.27 -7.85
N GLY A 17 16.29 5.41 -6.53
CA GLY A 17 15.15 5.37 -5.64
C GLY A 17 14.94 3.97 -5.07
N THR A 18 14.64 3.88 -3.79
CA THR A 18 14.37 2.61 -3.08
C THR A 18 12.89 2.44 -2.76
N GLY A 19 12.01 2.96 -3.62
CA GLY A 19 10.57 2.66 -3.57
C GLY A 19 10.30 1.16 -3.79
N ILE A 20 9.05 0.77 -3.57
CA ILE A 20 8.64 -0.64 -3.66
C ILE A 20 8.87 -1.19 -5.07
N ALA A 21 8.45 -0.46 -6.11
CA ALA A 21 8.64 -0.92 -7.49
C ALA A 21 10.14 -1.08 -7.83
N GLU A 22 10.95 -0.09 -7.47
CA GLU A 22 12.40 -0.09 -7.72
C GLU A 22 13.10 -1.22 -6.97
N SER A 23 12.79 -1.41 -5.68
CA SER A 23 13.40 -2.44 -4.84
C SER A 23 13.02 -3.85 -5.27
N ILE A 24 11.76 -4.09 -5.66
CA ILE A 24 11.32 -5.37 -6.19
C ILE A 24 12.04 -5.67 -7.51
N ALA A 25 12.10 -4.71 -8.44
CA ALA A 25 12.77 -4.89 -9.72
C ALA A 25 14.28 -5.16 -9.53
N ALA A 26 14.94 -4.39 -8.65
CA ALA A 26 16.34 -4.60 -8.28
C ALA A 26 16.59 -6.02 -7.74
N ALA A 27 15.75 -6.48 -6.82
CA ALA A 27 15.86 -7.82 -6.24
C ALA A 27 15.66 -8.93 -7.29
N ALA A 28 14.66 -8.79 -8.16
CA ALA A 28 14.40 -9.75 -9.23
C ALA A 28 15.56 -9.84 -10.22
N LEU A 29 16.13 -8.69 -10.60
CA LEU A 29 17.27 -8.62 -11.52
C LEU A 29 18.55 -9.21 -10.90
N ALA A 30 18.82 -8.91 -9.63
CA ALA A 30 19.95 -9.50 -8.90
C ALA A 30 19.79 -11.02 -8.77
N LYS A 31 18.60 -11.52 -8.41
CA LYS A 31 18.29 -12.97 -8.37
C LYS A 31 18.45 -13.64 -9.75
N ALA A 32 18.14 -12.92 -10.84
CA ALA A 32 18.37 -13.38 -12.20
C ALA A 32 19.86 -13.35 -12.63
N GLY A 33 20.78 -12.89 -11.77
CA GLY A 33 22.22 -12.87 -12.00
C GLY A 33 22.74 -11.58 -12.65
N LYS A 34 21.99 -10.48 -12.61
CA LYS A 34 22.46 -9.16 -13.08
C LYS A 34 23.25 -8.45 -11.99
N THR A 35 24.29 -7.72 -12.39
CA THR A 35 24.96 -6.79 -11.47
C THR A 35 24.13 -5.52 -11.31
N VAL A 36 23.75 -5.21 -10.07
CA VAL A 36 22.84 -4.10 -9.74
C VAL A 36 23.53 -3.08 -8.85
N LEU A 37 23.51 -1.81 -9.26
CA LEU A 37 23.83 -0.67 -8.40
C LEU A 37 22.53 0.06 -8.03
N HIS A 38 22.18 0.05 -6.75
CA HIS A 38 20.95 0.64 -6.24
C HIS A 38 21.26 1.89 -5.40
N LEU A 39 20.79 3.03 -5.89
CA LEU A 39 21.07 4.35 -5.35
C LEU A 39 19.79 4.95 -4.74
N ASP A 40 19.91 5.70 -3.65
CA ASP A 40 18.84 6.58 -3.17
C ASP A 40 19.43 7.94 -2.72
N PRO A 41 18.85 9.07 -3.13
CA PRO A 41 19.26 10.37 -2.61
C PRO A 41 18.90 10.60 -1.13
N ASN A 42 17.94 9.84 -0.58
CA ASN A 42 17.53 9.92 0.82
C ASN A 42 18.47 9.10 1.71
N GLU A 43 18.57 9.48 2.98
CA GLU A 43 19.34 8.74 4.00
C GLU A 43 18.59 7.51 4.54
N TYR A 44 17.36 7.28 4.06
CA TYR A 44 16.46 6.19 4.45
C TYR A 44 15.93 5.45 3.22
N TYR A 45 15.41 4.24 3.43
CA TYR A 45 14.80 3.41 2.39
C TYR A 45 13.31 3.72 2.20
N GLY A 46 12.78 3.37 1.02
CA GLY A 46 11.35 3.41 0.73
C GLY A 46 10.87 4.68 0.03
N GLY A 47 11.72 5.71 -0.07
CA GLY A 47 11.38 6.96 -0.75
C GLY A 47 10.02 7.53 -0.29
N GLU A 48 9.10 7.73 -1.24
CA GLU A 48 7.75 8.25 -0.95
C GLU A 48 6.80 7.20 -0.31
N GLN A 49 7.28 5.99 -0.01
CA GLN A 49 6.57 4.93 0.70
C GLN A 49 7.25 4.58 2.04
N ALA A 50 8.18 5.43 2.50
CA ALA A 50 8.94 5.21 3.72
C ALA A 50 8.05 5.12 4.98
N SER A 51 8.58 4.38 5.96
CA SER A 51 8.13 4.39 7.36
C SER A 51 9.08 5.28 8.14
N LEU A 52 8.54 6.30 8.80
CA LEU A 52 9.33 7.31 9.50
C LEU A 52 9.17 7.18 11.01
N THR A 53 10.24 7.46 11.75
CA THR A 53 10.10 7.75 13.19
C THR A 53 9.33 9.05 13.40
N LEU A 54 8.92 9.33 14.65
CA LEU A 54 8.16 10.54 14.95
C LEU A 54 8.99 11.82 14.74
N ASP A 55 10.28 11.81 15.05
CA ASP A 55 11.19 12.93 14.74
C ASP A 55 11.42 13.09 13.24
N GLU A 56 11.59 11.99 12.51
CA GLU A 56 11.72 12.03 11.05
C GLU A 56 10.47 12.58 10.39
N LEU A 57 9.26 12.24 10.87
CA LEU A 57 8.01 12.80 10.34
C LEU A 57 7.90 14.31 10.57
N VAL A 58 8.29 14.79 11.75
CA VAL A 58 8.31 16.23 12.05
C VAL A 58 9.32 16.94 11.14
N GLU A 59 10.54 16.39 11.04
CA GLU A 59 11.58 16.93 10.17
C GLU A 59 11.13 16.95 8.69
N TRP A 60 10.59 15.84 8.21
CA TRP A 60 10.01 15.68 6.88
C TRP A 60 8.94 16.74 6.59
N SER A 61 8.07 17.04 7.56
CA SER A 61 7.01 18.05 7.39
C SER A 61 7.56 19.47 7.20
N THR A 62 8.72 19.78 7.80
CA THR A 62 9.34 21.11 7.76
C THR A 62 10.29 21.33 6.59
N LYS A 63 10.96 20.28 6.10
CA LYS A 63 12.03 20.38 5.10
C LYS A 63 11.55 20.28 3.64
N ARG A 64 10.24 20.10 3.40
CA ARG A 64 9.75 19.94 2.03
C ARG A 64 9.94 21.18 1.18
N VAL A 65 10.54 20.97 0.01
CA VAL A 65 10.53 21.93 -1.09
C VAL A 65 9.40 21.52 -2.03
N GLU A 66 8.46 22.42 -2.29
CA GLU A 66 7.40 22.19 -3.27
C GLU A 66 8.02 22.03 -4.66
N SER A 67 7.96 20.83 -5.23
CA SER A 67 8.35 20.56 -6.61
C SER A 67 7.09 20.29 -7.43
N SER A 68 6.77 21.21 -8.34
CA SER A 68 5.57 21.15 -9.18
C SER A 68 5.66 20.13 -10.33
N SER A 69 6.85 19.60 -10.64
CA SER A 69 7.08 18.67 -11.75
C SER A 69 7.29 17.21 -11.34
N ALA A 70 7.13 16.90 -10.05
CA ALA A 70 7.32 15.55 -9.53
C ALA A 70 6.07 14.67 -9.76
N ALA A 71 6.27 13.41 -10.17
CA ALA A 71 5.22 12.39 -10.28
C ALA A 71 4.59 12.07 -8.92
N VAL A 72 5.37 12.19 -7.85
CA VAL A 72 4.87 12.19 -6.47
C VAL A 72 5.35 13.45 -5.76
N SER A 73 4.42 14.21 -5.18
CA SER A 73 4.73 15.38 -4.38
C SER A 73 3.81 15.46 -3.17
N TYR A 74 4.27 16.13 -2.11
CA TYR A 74 3.45 16.38 -0.94
C TYR A 74 3.54 17.85 -0.55
N THR A 75 2.39 18.40 -0.18
CA THR A 75 2.20 19.83 0.11
C THR A 75 1.35 19.99 1.37
N HIS A 76 1.26 21.21 1.90
CA HIS A 76 0.45 21.54 3.07
C HIS A 76 0.77 20.67 4.30
N ALA A 77 2.02 20.21 4.41
CA ALA A 77 2.45 19.38 5.53
C ALA A 77 2.51 20.19 6.82
N SER A 78 1.95 19.65 7.89
CA SER A 78 1.93 20.26 9.21
C SER A 78 1.92 19.20 10.31
N THR A 79 2.41 19.58 11.50
CA THR A 79 2.42 18.73 12.69
C THR A 79 2.08 19.55 13.93
N SER A 80 1.40 18.92 14.89
CA SER A 80 1.30 19.47 16.25
C SER A 80 2.66 19.45 16.95
N VAL A 81 2.81 20.24 18.01
CA VAL A 81 4.04 20.27 18.80
C VAL A 81 4.24 18.94 19.54
N LEU A 82 5.46 18.41 19.51
CA LEU A 82 5.81 17.21 20.27
C LEU A 82 5.84 17.51 21.77
N THR A 83 4.97 16.84 22.53
CA THR A 83 5.00 16.87 24.00
C THR A 83 6.28 16.21 24.54
N PRO A 84 6.72 16.53 25.77
CA PRO A 84 7.92 15.90 26.35
C PRO A 84 7.87 14.37 26.36
N THR A 85 6.67 13.79 26.59
CA THR A 85 6.46 12.34 26.56
C THR A 85 6.73 11.77 25.17
N LEU A 86 6.15 12.36 24.13
CA LEU A 86 6.37 11.93 22.74
C LEU A 86 7.82 12.11 22.30
N GLN A 87 8.52 13.14 22.79
CA GLN A 87 9.94 13.34 22.48
C GLN A 87 10.83 12.21 23.01
N ASN A 88 10.46 11.58 24.14
CA ASN A 88 11.19 10.44 24.70
C ASN A 88 10.94 9.16 23.89
N ASP A 89 9.71 8.95 23.41
CA ASP A 89 9.33 7.77 22.65
C ASP A 89 9.50 7.92 21.13
N ARG A 90 10.07 9.04 20.65
CA ARG A 90 10.04 9.41 19.22
C ARG A 90 10.56 8.35 18.24
N ARG A 91 11.52 7.52 18.66
CA ARG A 91 12.12 6.44 17.85
C ARG A 91 11.38 5.11 17.91
N ARG A 92 10.34 5.01 18.76
CA ARG A 92 9.52 3.81 18.94
C ARG A 92 8.30 3.79 18.01
N TYR A 93 8.14 4.82 17.19
CA TYR A 93 7.10 4.89 16.18
C TYR A 93 7.67 4.49 14.82
N ALA A 94 6.83 3.82 14.04
CA ALA A 94 7.08 3.50 12.64
C ALA A 94 5.86 3.95 11.82
N LEU A 95 5.91 5.21 11.38
CA LEU A 95 4.80 5.96 10.81
C LEU A 95 4.88 5.93 9.27
N SER A 96 3.99 5.18 8.63
CA SER A 96 3.96 5.07 7.18
C SER A 96 3.45 6.34 6.49
N LEU A 97 4.15 6.81 5.46
CA LEU A 97 3.63 7.79 4.49
C LEU A 97 2.75 7.15 3.40
N PHE A 98 2.68 5.82 3.37
CA PHE A 98 1.85 5.06 2.44
C PHE A 98 1.11 3.94 3.20
N PRO A 99 0.19 4.30 4.12
CA PRO A 99 -0.58 3.33 4.88
C PRO A 99 -1.45 2.49 3.94
N ALA A 100 -1.26 1.18 3.99
CA ALA A 100 -1.95 0.23 3.13
C ALA A 100 -2.25 -1.07 3.88
N ILE A 101 -3.31 -1.74 3.44
CA ILE A 101 -3.64 -3.11 3.82
C ILE A 101 -3.43 -4.02 2.61
N LEU A 102 -2.93 -5.22 2.86
CA LEU A 102 -2.53 -6.16 1.83
C LEU A 102 -3.58 -7.27 1.71
N PRO A 103 -4.27 -7.40 0.56
CA PRO A 103 -5.08 -8.59 0.30
C PRO A 103 -4.24 -9.86 0.50
N SER A 104 -4.80 -10.86 1.17
CA SER A 104 -4.10 -12.12 1.41
C SER A 104 -3.76 -12.85 0.11
N ARG A 105 -4.49 -12.58 -0.98
CA ARG A 105 -4.16 -13.03 -2.34
C ARG A 105 -3.98 -11.82 -3.26
N GLY A 106 -2.79 -11.68 -3.83
CA GLY A 106 -2.45 -10.60 -4.74
C GLY A 106 -0.97 -10.62 -5.14
N PRO A 107 -0.61 -9.87 -6.20
CA PRO A 107 0.76 -9.76 -6.69
C PRO A 107 1.82 -9.57 -5.61
N LEU A 108 1.60 -8.74 -4.59
CA LEU A 108 2.64 -8.52 -3.58
C LEU A 108 2.89 -9.75 -2.71
N ILE A 109 1.83 -10.45 -2.26
CA ILE A 109 2.02 -11.68 -1.48
C ILE A 109 2.74 -12.74 -2.32
N ASP A 110 2.38 -12.87 -3.59
CA ASP A 110 2.99 -13.87 -4.47
C ASP A 110 4.47 -13.52 -4.76
N ALA A 111 4.81 -12.23 -4.92
CA ALA A 111 6.18 -11.75 -5.04
C ALA A 111 7.00 -11.96 -3.76
N LEU A 112 6.43 -11.70 -2.57
CA LEU A 112 7.11 -11.92 -1.28
C LEU A 112 7.45 -13.39 -1.03
N ILE A 113 6.57 -14.31 -1.47
CA ILE A 113 6.79 -15.75 -1.33
C ILE A 113 7.84 -16.23 -2.35
N SER A 114 7.65 -15.92 -3.64
CA SER A 114 8.56 -16.38 -4.72
C SER A 114 9.98 -15.79 -4.65
N SER A 115 10.14 -14.61 -4.04
CA SER A 115 11.44 -13.98 -3.82
C SER A 115 12.14 -14.38 -2.52
N ASP A 116 11.49 -15.16 -1.65
CA ASP A 116 11.91 -15.44 -0.26
C ASP A 116 12.01 -14.21 0.66
N VAL A 117 11.62 -13.02 0.20
CA VAL A 117 11.62 -11.79 1.01
C VAL A 117 10.61 -11.85 2.16
N SER A 118 9.61 -12.73 2.06
CA SER A 118 8.67 -13.01 3.16
C SER A 118 9.37 -13.39 4.49
N LYS A 119 10.63 -13.83 4.47
CA LYS A 119 11.44 -14.12 5.67
C LYS A 119 11.89 -12.86 6.42
N TYR A 120 11.87 -11.70 5.76
CA TYR A 120 12.38 -10.43 6.30
C TYR A 120 11.28 -9.47 6.75
N VAL A 121 10.03 -9.72 6.34
CA VAL A 121 8.89 -8.87 6.63
C VAL A 121 7.86 -9.64 7.44
N SER A 122 7.19 -8.95 8.36
CA SER A 122 6.17 -9.56 9.22
C SER A 122 4.82 -8.88 9.05
N PHE A 123 3.77 -9.67 9.13
CA PHE A 123 2.40 -9.22 8.93
C PHE A 123 1.49 -9.70 10.05
N LYS A 124 0.47 -8.91 10.36
CA LYS A 124 -0.66 -9.28 11.21
C LYS A 124 -1.94 -9.31 10.39
N LEU A 125 -2.92 -10.09 10.80
CA LEU A 125 -4.27 -10.00 10.22
C LEU A 125 -4.94 -8.67 10.59
N LEU A 126 -5.69 -8.09 9.66
CA LEU A 126 -6.57 -6.97 9.96
C LEU A 126 -7.78 -7.50 10.76
N ASP A 127 -7.97 -7.06 12.01
CA ASP A 127 -8.96 -7.67 12.92
C ASP A 127 -10.41 -7.31 12.56
N SER A 128 -10.64 -6.10 12.05
CA SER A 128 -11.98 -5.68 11.64
C SER A 128 -12.00 -4.67 10.50
N VAL A 129 -13.00 -4.81 9.63
CA VAL A 129 -13.44 -3.78 8.69
C VAL A 129 -14.79 -3.25 9.17
N ASN A 130 -14.92 -1.94 9.25
CA ASN A 130 -16.05 -1.26 9.83
C ASN A 130 -16.54 -0.18 8.88
N ILE A 131 -17.85 0.03 8.84
CA ILE A 131 -18.47 1.13 8.11
C ILE A 131 -19.13 2.08 9.10
N TRP A 132 -18.94 3.38 8.89
CA TRP A 132 -19.63 4.39 9.70
C TRP A 132 -21.10 4.46 9.29
N ASP A 133 -21.98 4.45 10.30
CA ASP A 133 -23.43 4.52 10.11
C ASP A 133 -24.01 5.51 11.12
N GLU A 134 -24.44 6.67 10.62
CA GLU A 134 -25.06 7.71 11.46
C GLU A 134 -26.33 7.21 12.15
N GLY A 135 -27.08 6.31 11.51
CA GLY A 135 -28.30 5.74 12.08
C GLY A 135 -28.04 4.83 13.28
N CYS A 136 -26.83 4.28 13.38
CA CYS A 136 -26.38 3.45 14.50
C CYS A 136 -25.52 4.23 15.52
N ALA A 137 -25.40 5.55 15.37
CA ALA A 137 -24.57 6.42 16.22
C ALA A 137 -23.12 5.92 16.41
N GLY A 138 -22.49 5.40 15.34
CA GLY A 138 -21.11 4.93 15.40
C GLY A 138 -20.70 4.04 14.24
N THR A 139 -19.85 3.04 14.54
CA THR A 139 -19.35 2.08 13.56
C THR A 139 -20.11 0.77 13.62
N ARG A 140 -20.30 0.14 12.46
CA ARG A 140 -20.80 -1.23 12.33
C ARG A 140 -19.72 -2.11 11.71
N LYS A 141 -19.39 -3.21 12.40
CA LYS A 141 -18.47 -4.23 11.88
C LYS A 141 -19.10 -4.90 10.66
N VAL A 142 -18.34 -4.96 9.57
CA VAL A 142 -18.72 -5.68 8.37
C VAL A 142 -18.30 -7.13 8.56
N PRO A 143 -19.25 -8.09 8.52
CA PRO A 143 -18.93 -9.50 8.73
C PRO A 143 -17.85 -9.99 7.77
N GLY A 144 -16.79 -10.58 8.32
CA GLY A 144 -15.63 -11.06 7.56
C GLY A 144 -15.87 -12.43 6.91
N CYS A 145 -16.78 -13.24 7.45
CA CYS A 145 -17.04 -14.59 6.95
C CYS A 145 -18.52 -14.94 6.92
N LYS A 146 -18.82 -16.07 6.26
CA LYS A 146 -20.16 -16.62 6.16
C LYS A 146 -20.75 -16.84 7.56
N GLU A 147 -19.97 -17.40 8.48
CA GLU A 147 -20.39 -17.72 9.84
C GLU A 147 -20.84 -16.47 10.61
N GLU A 148 -20.11 -15.37 10.49
CA GLU A 148 -20.46 -14.08 11.13
C GLU A 148 -21.77 -13.51 10.57
N ILE A 149 -21.97 -13.58 9.24
CA ILE A 149 -23.23 -13.18 8.60
C ILE A 149 -24.40 -14.01 9.14
N PHE A 150 -24.21 -15.32 9.31
CA PHE A 150 -25.27 -16.18 9.85
C PHE A 150 -25.58 -15.87 11.31
N LYS A 151 -24.58 -15.52 12.12
CA LYS A 151 -24.75 -15.12 13.53
C LYS A 151 -25.37 -13.74 13.71
N ASP A 152 -25.23 -12.84 12.73
CA ASP A 152 -25.74 -11.47 12.83
C ASP A 152 -27.28 -11.43 12.88
N LYS A 153 -27.84 -11.07 14.04
CA LYS A 153 -29.29 -10.98 14.27
C LYS A 153 -29.90 -9.71 13.65
N SER A 154 -29.09 -8.73 13.23
CA SER A 154 -29.56 -7.48 12.64
C SER A 154 -29.99 -7.62 11.17
N VAL A 155 -29.54 -8.67 10.49
CA VAL A 155 -29.86 -8.95 9.08
C VAL A 155 -30.98 -9.99 8.98
N SER A 156 -32.04 -9.66 8.21
CA SER A 156 -33.16 -10.59 8.01
C SER A 156 -32.73 -11.88 7.28
N LEU A 157 -33.44 -12.98 7.51
CA LEU A 157 -33.15 -14.25 6.81
C LEU A 157 -33.26 -14.12 5.29
N MET A 158 -34.16 -13.28 4.79
CA MET A 158 -34.30 -13.02 3.35
C MET A 158 -33.07 -12.28 2.81
N ASP A 159 -32.59 -11.27 3.53
CA ASP A 159 -31.42 -10.50 3.09
C ASP A 159 -30.13 -11.31 3.18
N LYS A 160 -30.00 -12.21 4.17
CA LYS A 160 -28.91 -13.20 4.21
C LYS A 160 -28.89 -14.10 2.97
N ARG A 161 -30.06 -14.55 2.49
CA ARG A 161 -30.14 -15.37 1.27
C ARG A 161 -29.72 -14.59 0.02
N LYS A 162 -30.16 -13.33 -0.11
CA LYS A 162 -29.74 -12.45 -1.22
C LYS A 162 -28.24 -12.19 -1.20
N LEU A 163 -27.69 -11.91 -0.02
CA LEU A 163 -26.26 -11.69 0.20
C LEU A 163 -25.44 -12.92 -0.20
N MET A 164 -25.86 -14.11 0.22
CA MET A 164 -25.19 -15.35 -0.17
C MET A 164 -25.28 -15.61 -1.67
N LYS A 165 -26.42 -15.32 -2.32
CA LYS A 165 -26.55 -15.42 -3.78
C LYS A 165 -25.56 -14.49 -4.49
N PHE A 166 -25.42 -13.25 -4.01
CA PHE A 166 -24.44 -12.30 -4.54
C PHE A 166 -23.00 -12.79 -4.35
N PHE A 167 -22.62 -13.24 -3.15
CA PHE A 167 -21.26 -13.72 -2.91
C PHE A 167 -20.89 -14.96 -3.72
N MET A 168 -21.83 -15.90 -3.92
CA MET A 168 -21.61 -17.03 -4.82
C MET A 168 -21.37 -16.58 -6.26
N PHE A 169 -22.12 -15.58 -6.73
CA PHE A 169 -21.90 -14.98 -8.04
C PHE A 169 -20.54 -14.27 -8.14
N ALA A 170 -20.21 -13.40 -7.18
CA ALA A 170 -18.99 -12.60 -7.20
C ALA A 170 -17.71 -13.43 -6.99
N ALA A 171 -17.78 -14.55 -6.27
CA ALA A 171 -16.65 -15.47 -6.10
C ALA A 171 -16.39 -16.33 -7.36
N GLY A 172 -17.42 -16.56 -8.18
CA GLY A 172 -17.36 -17.40 -9.38
C GLY A 172 -16.87 -16.68 -10.64
N GLU A 173 -17.19 -17.28 -11.78
CA GLU A 173 -16.93 -16.76 -13.13
C GLU A 173 -18.12 -15.91 -13.58
N PHE A 174 -18.10 -14.62 -13.23
CA PHE A 174 -19.18 -13.69 -13.55
C PHE A 174 -19.03 -13.04 -14.93
N GLU A 175 -17.84 -13.11 -15.55
CA GLU A 175 -17.52 -12.42 -16.80
C GLU A 175 -18.42 -12.85 -17.97
N HIS A 176 -18.88 -14.10 -17.96
CA HIS A 176 -19.76 -14.67 -18.99
C HIS A 176 -21.21 -14.82 -18.52
N ASN A 177 -21.55 -14.26 -17.36
CA ASN A 177 -22.84 -14.47 -16.73
C ASN A 177 -23.87 -13.42 -17.20
N ASP A 178 -25.08 -13.87 -17.56
CA ASP A 178 -26.16 -13.00 -18.03
C ASP A 178 -26.58 -11.93 -17.02
N ILE A 179 -26.32 -12.12 -15.71
CA ILE A 179 -26.61 -11.11 -14.69
C ILE A 179 -25.75 -9.85 -14.91
N LEU A 180 -24.49 -10.01 -15.32
CA LEU A 180 -23.54 -8.90 -15.53
C LEU A 180 -23.67 -8.28 -16.92
N ARG A 181 -24.06 -9.06 -17.92
CA ARG A 181 -24.05 -8.66 -19.32
C ARG A 181 -24.80 -7.35 -19.57
N GLY A 182 -24.08 -6.34 -20.07
CA GLY A 182 -24.63 -5.00 -20.36
C GLY A 182 -24.75 -4.08 -19.15
N LYS A 183 -24.23 -4.50 -17.99
CA LYS A 183 -24.22 -3.74 -16.71
C LYS A 183 -22.81 -3.52 -16.18
N GLU A 184 -21.78 -3.75 -16.99
CA GLU A 184 -20.37 -3.69 -16.57
C GLU A 184 -19.96 -2.29 -16.11
N THR A 185 -20.53 -1.26 -16.74
CA THR A 185 -20.17 0.14 -16.54
C THR A 185 -21.15 0.92 -15.67
N GLN A 186 -22.28 0.33 -15.28
CA GLN A 186 -23.21 0.99 -14.36
C GLN A 186 -22.64 1.05 -12.94
N PRO A 187 -23.09 2.00 -12.09
CA PRO A 187 -22.65 2.08 -10.70
C PRO A 187 -22.86 0.76 -9.94
N LEU A 188 -21.89 0.36 -9.12
CA LEU A 188 -21.98 -0.89 -8.36
C LEU A 188 -23.20 -0.91 -7.43
N LEU A 189 -23.53 0.22 -6.79
CA LEU A 189 -24.68 0.31 -5.88
C LEU A 189 -25.98 -0.05 -6.60
N ASP A 190 -26.19 0.51 -7.78
CA ASP A 190 -27.37 0.23 -8.62
C ASP A 190 -27.38 -1.24 -9.03
N PHE A 191 -26.24 -1.80 -9.43
CA PHE A 191 -26.13 -3.23 -9.75
C PHE A 191 -26.53 -4.16 -8.60
N LEU A 192 -26.08 -3.86 -7.38
CA LEU A 192 -26.40 -4.63 -6.18
C LEU A 192 -27.89 -4.56 -5.83
N GLN A 193 -28.50 -3.40 -6.02
CA GLN A 193 -29.93 -3.19 -5.76
C GLN A 193 -30.80 -3.78 -6.86
N ASP A 194 -30.50 -3.54 -8.14
CA ASP A 194 -31.34 -3.95 -9.26
C ASP A 194 -31.24 -5.45 -9.55
N SER A 195 -30.03 -6.01 -9.50
CA SER A 195 -29.79 -7.40 -9.92
C SER A 195 -29.92 -8.40 -8.77
N PHE A 196 -29.69 -7.96 -7.52
CA PHE A 196 -29.71 -8.82 -6.33
C PHE A 196 -30.74 -8.38 -5.28
N ALA A 197 -31.45 -7.26 -5.48
CA ALA A 197 -32.45 -6.73 -4.54
C ALA A 197 -31.90 -6.52 -3.12
N LEU A 198 -30.61 -6.18 -3.00
CA LEU A 198 -29.95 -5.95 -1.72
C LEU A 198 -30.41 -4.63 -1.10
N PRO A 199 -30.76 -4.59 0.19
CA PRO A 199 -31.04 -3.35 0.90
C PRO A 199 -29.86 -2.37 0.83
N THR A 200 -30.14 -1.07 0.81
CA THR A 200 -29.13 -0.01 0.72
C THR A 200 -27.99 -0.16 1.73
N CYS A 201 -28.29 -0.48 2.99
CA CYS A 201 -27.26 -0.66 4.02
C CYS A 201 -26.28 -1.81 3.71
N LEU A 202 -26.77 -2.92 3.15
CA LEU A 202 -25.91 -4.03 2.71
C LEU A 202 -25.15 -3.68 1.42
N ALA A 203 -25.81 -3.02 0.48
CA ALA A 203 -25.17 -2.58 -0.76
C ALA A 203 -24.02 -1.59 -0.48
N LEU A 204 -24.21 -0.63 0.42
CA LEU A 204 -23.16 0.29 0.89
C LEU A 204 -22.01 -0.45 1.58
N SER A 205 -22.32 -1.46 2.39
CA SER A 205 -21.29 -2.28 3.05
C SER A 205 -20.44 -3.02 2.01
N ILE A 206 -21.06 -3.59 0.98
CA ILE A 206 -20.32 -4.27 -0.10
C ILE A 206 -19.50 -3.25 -0.90
N ALA A 207 -20.10 -2.14 -1.34
CA ALA A 207 -19.43 -1.17 -2.18
C ALA A 207 -18.21 -0.54 -1.48
N TYR A 208 -18.39 -0.05 -0.26
CA TYR A 208 -17.36 0.76 0.40
C TYR A 208 -16.40 -0.04 1.29
N ALA A 209 -16.87 -1.11 1.93
CA ALA A 209 -16.05 -1.88 2.88
C ALA A 209 -15.45 -3.17 2.28
N ILE A 210 -16.05 -3.74 1.23
CA ILE A 210 -15.54 -4.96 0.56
C ILE A 210 -14.87 -4.61 -0.77
N ALA A 211 -15.58 -3.90 -1.64
CA ALA A 211 -15.08 -3.52 -2.96
C ALA A 211 -14.19 -2.25 -2.91
N HIS A 212 -14.14 -1.57 -1.76
CA HIS A 212 -13.39 -0.33 -1.54
C HIS A 212 -13.64 0.72 -2.64
N CYS A 213 -14.90 0.92 -3.00
CA CYS A 213 -15.29 2.01 -3.88
C CYS A 213 -14.90 3.36 -3.25
N THR A 214 -14.51 4.32 -4.08
CA THR A 214 -14.12 5.68 -3.66
C THR A 214 -15.22 6.69 -3.98
N SER A 215 -16.00 6.42 -5.02
CA SER A 215 -17.13 7.22 -5.50
C SER A 215 -18.42 6.37 -5.58
N PRO A 216 -19.62 6.96 -5.43
CA PRO A 216 -20.87 6.27 -5.75
C PRO A 216 -20.94 5.84 -7.23
N GLU A 217 -20.18 6.50 -8.11
CA GLU A 217 -20.14 6.23 -9.55
C GLU A 217 -19.17 5.10 -9.94
N ASP A 218 -18.54 4.44 -8.97
CA ASP A 218 -17.60 3.36 -9.25
C ASP A 218 -18.29 2.21 -10.00
N GLN A 219 -17.69 1.85 -11.13
CA GLN A 219 -18.27 0.90 -12.08
C GLN A 219 -18.30 -0.52 -11.53
N THR A 220 -19.34 -1.25 -11.92
CA THR A 220 -19.64 -2.61 -11.47
C THR A 220 -18.50 -3.59 -11.73
N LEU A 221 -17.97 -3.67 -12.95
CA LEU A 221 -16.98 -4.69 -13.30
C LEU A 221 -15.67 -4.56 -12.49
N PRO A 222 -14.98 -3.39 -12.44
CA PRO A 222 -13.80 -3.23 -11.60
C PRO A 222 -14.06 -3.54 -10.12
N ALA A 223 -15.22 -3.11 -9.61
CA ALA A 223 -15.59 -3.32 -8.21
C ALA A 223 -15.91 -4.80 -7.90
N LEU A 224 -16.48 -5.55 -8.85
CA LEU A 224 -16.67 -7.00 -8.77
C LEU A 224 -15.33 -7.74 -8.77
N MET A 225 -14.35 -7.31 -9.55
CA MET A 225 -13.00 -7.91 -9.52
C MET A 225 -12.35 -7.74 -8.13
N LYS A 226 -12.48 -6.55 -7.52
CA LYS A 226 -12.03 -6.29 -6.14
C LYS A 226 -12.78 -7.16 -5.13
N THR A 227 -14.11 -7.25 -5.25
CA THR A 227 -14.96 -8.10 -4.41
C THR A 227 -14.55 -9.57 -4.50
N ARG A 228 -14.31 -10.09 -5.70
CA ARG A 228 -13.83 -11.46 -5.91
C ARG A 228 -12.50 -11.71 -5.24
N ARG A 229 -11.54 -10.77 -5.37
CA ARG A 229 -10.23 -10.88 -4.73
C ARG A 229 -10.37 -10.91 -3.20
N TYR A 230 -11.22 -10.07 -2.63
CA TYR A 230 -11.56 -10.11 -1.20
C TYR A 230 -12.12 -11.47 -0.78
N LEU A 231 -13.19 -11.94 -1.45
CA LEU A 231 -13.85 -13.21 -1.12
C LEU A 231 -12.91 -14.40 -1.26
N LYS A 232 -12.07 -14.41 -2.30
CA LYS A 232 -11.05 -15.42 -2.48
C LYS A 232 -9.93 -15.31 -1.44
N SER A 233 -9.67 -14.15 -0.84
CA SER A 233 -8.61 -13.95 0.16
C SER A 233 -8.98 -14.47 1.55
N LEU A 234 -10.28 -14.54 1.86
CA LEU A 234 -10.78 -15.06 3.13
C LEU A 234 -10.25 -16.47 3.42
N GLY A 235 -9.88 -16.72 4.67
CA GLY A 235 -9.41 -18.03 5.12
C GLY A 235 -8.00 -18.42 4.67
N ARG A 236 -7.25 -17.57 3.94
CA ARG A 236 -5.86 -17.92 3.55
C ARG A 236 -4.93 -18.03 4.75
N TYR A 237 -4.96 -17.00 5.61
CA TYR A 237 -4.11 -16.89 6.79
C TYR A 237 -4.92 -16.78 8.09
N GLY A 238 -6.24 -16.61 7.98
CA GLY A 238 -7.14 -16.46 9.12
C GLY A 238 -8.52 -15.92 8.69
N PRO A 239 -9.31 -15.38 9.63
CA PRO A 239 -10.67 -14.91 9.35
C PRO A 239 -10.73 -13.65 8.47
N SER A 240 -9.65 -12.87 8.40
CA SER A 240 -9.58 -11.66 7.59
C SER A 240 -9.13 -11.94 6.15
N ALA A 241 -9.61 -11.12 5.21
CA ALA A 241 -9.10 -11.10 3.84
C ALA A 241 -7.79 -10.31 3.73
N PHE A 242 -7.45 -9.50 4.74
CA PHE A 242 -6.37 -8.52 4.68
C PHE A 242 -5.32 -8.75 5.76
N LEU A 243 -4.10 -8.37 5.41
CA LEU A 243 -2.93 -8.29 6.26
C LEU A 243 -2.53 -6.83 6.45
N VAL A 244 -1.98 -6.51 7.62
CA VAL A 244 -1.34 -5.25 7.96
C VAL A 244 0.15 -5.53 8.13
N GLY A 245 0.99 -4.78 7.42
CA GLY A 245 2.44 -4.90 7.57
C GLY A 245 2.88 -4.32 8.91
N GLN A 246 3.72 -5.06 9.65
CA GLN A 246 4.28 -4.59 10.91
C GLN A 246 5.37 -3.52 10.66
N TYR A 247 5.67 -2.73 11.70
CA TYR A 247 6.72 -1.71 11.71
C TYR A 247 6.63 -0.68 10.56
N GLY A 248 5.39 -0.37 10.13
CA GLY A 248 5.11 0.64 9.09
C GLY A 248 4.93 0.10 7.67
N GLY A 249 4.92 -1.24 7.52
CA GLY A 249 4.37 -1.95 6.36
C GLY A 249 5.10 -1.68 5.04
N ALA A 250 4.66 -0.67 4.28
CA ALA A 250 5.19 -0.36 2.95
C ALA A 250 6.71 -0.13 2.94
N GLY A 251 7.23 0.63 3.91
CA GLY A 251 8.67 0.91 4.04
C GLY A 251 9.49 -0.34 4.37
N GLU A 252 8.95 -1.25 5.18
CA GLU A 252 9.59 -2.52 5.53
C GLU A 252 9.59 -3.49 4.35
N VAL A 253 8.52 -3.49 3.55
CA VAL A 253 8.46 -4.25 2.29
C VAL A 253 9.58 -3.80 1.34
N ALA A 254 9.74 -2.49 1.13
CA ALA A 254 10.82 -1.96 0.29
C ALA A 254 12.20 -2.37 0.82
N GLN A 255 12.44 -2.23 2.13
CA GLN A 255 13.69 -2.66 2.77
C GLN A 255 13.94 -4.17 2.64
N GLY A 256 12.90 -5.00 2.78
CA GLY A 256 12.97 -6.45 2.59
C GLY A 256 13.45 -6.81 1.19
N PHE A 257 12.92 -6.15 0.16
CA PHE A 257 13.39 -6.35 -1.22
C PHE A 257 14.79 -5.77 -1.45
N CYS A 258 15.14 -4.62 -0.87
CA CYS A 258 16.51 -4.11 -0.90
C CYS A 258 17.50 -5.12 -0.30
N ARG A 259 17.14 -5.74 0.83
CA ARG A 259 17.91 -6.83 1.42
C ARG A 259 17.98 -8.04 0.49
N GLY A 260 16.87 -8.42 -0.14
CA GLY A 260 16.82 -9.48 -1.14
C GLY A 260 17.83 -9.24 -2.27
N CYS A 261 17.88 -8.03 -2.82
CA CYS A 261 18.86 -7.63 -3.83
C CYS A 261 20.31 -7.71 -3.31
N ALA A 262 20.58 -7.21 -2.10
CA ALA A 262 21.91 -7.24 -1.50
C ALA A 262 22.44 -8.67 -1.28
N VAL A 263 21.57 -9.63 -0.92
CA VAL A 263 21.92 -11.04 -0.76
C VAL A 263 22.42 -11.65 -2.08
N TYR A 264 21.88 -11.22 -3.22
CA TYR A 264 22.34 -11.62 -4.55
C TYR A 264 23.44 -10.71 -5.13
N GLY A 265 24.10 -9.90 -4.30
CA GLY A 265 25.27 -9.10 -4.70
C GLY A 265 24.96 -7.68 -5.19
N GLY A 266 23.73 -7.17 -4.98
CA GLY A 266 23.40 -5.78 -5.25
C GLY A 266 24.20 -4.79 -4.38
N THR A 267 24.74 -3.73 -4.99
CA THR A 267 25.50 -2.68 -4.30
C THR A 267 24.58 -1.50 -3.96
N TYR A 268 24.67 -0.98 -2.73
CA TYR A 268 23.81 0.09 -2.22
C TYR A 268 24.56 1.37 -1.87
N VAL A 269 24.02 2.53 -2.27
CA VAL A 269 24.51 3.84 -1.83
C VAL A 269 23.32 4.75 -1.50
N LEU A 270 23.24 5.19 -0.24
CA LEU A 270 22.19 6.10 0.24
C LEU A 270 22.73 7.53 0.44
N GLY A 271 21.79 8.45 0.62
CA GLY A 271 22.02 9.83 1.01
C GLY A 271 22.68 10.69 -0.08
N PRO A 272 23.31 11.81 0.30
CA PRO A 272 23.91 12.74 -0.64
C PRO A 272 24.95 12.10 -1.59
N PHE A 273 25.58 11.01 -1.17
CA PHE A 273 26.56 10.26 -1.96
C PHE A 273 25.92 9.38 -3.05
N GLY A 274 24.68 8.92 -2.83
CA GLY A 274 23.91 8.14 -3.80
C GLY A 274 23.24 8.99 -4.87
N LYS A 275 23.16 10.32 -4.68
CA LYS A 275 22.54 11.24 -5.64
C LYS A 275 23.47 11.52 -6.84
N PRO A 276 23.12 11.10 -8.06
CA PRO A 276 23.94 11.40 -9.23
C PRO A 276 24.01 12.90 -9.50
N THR A 277 25.20 13.37 -9.89
CA THR A 277 25.41 14.78 -10.29
C THR A 277 25.04 15.01 -11.75
N SER A 278 25.13 13.97 -12.57
CA SER A 278 24.67 13.95 -13.97
C SER A 278 24.29 12.52 -14.35
N ILE A 279 23.32 12.42 -15.26
CA ILE A 279 22.83 11.18 -15.83
C ILE A 279 22.67 11.44 -17.33
N ASP A 280 23.40 10.67 -18.14
CA ASP A 280 23.34 10.72 -19.59
C ASP A 280 22.98 9.33 -20.11
N ALA A 281 22.12 9.27 -21.13
CA ALA A 281 21.75 8.02 -21.77
C ALA A 281 21.86 8.15 -23.29
N ASN A 282 22.32 7.09 -23.92
CA ASN A 282 22.29 6.90 -25.37
C ASN A 282 21.55 5.60 -25.70
N ASP A 283 21.59 5.14 -26.94
CA ASP A 283 20.89 3.92 -27.37
C ASP A 283 21.54 2.63 -26.86
N ASP A 284 22.79 2.68 -26.40
CA ASP A 284 23.58 1.52 -25.97
C ASP A 284 23.66 1.38 -24.45
N ASN A 285 23.85 2.49 -23.73
CA ASN A 285 24.09 2.52 -22.28
C ASN A 285 23.67 3.83 -21.61
N VAL A 286 23.72 3.80 -20.28
CA VAL A 286 23.54 4.94 -19.38
C VAL A 286 24.86 5.19 -18.65
N THR A 287 25.24 6.46 -18.51
CA THR A 287 26.43 6.90 -17.77
C THR A 287 26.02 7.84 -16.65
N LEU A 288 26.58 7.64 -15.45
CA LEU A 288 26.30 8.43 -14.25
C LEU A 288 27.59 8.91 -13.60
N ASN A 289 27.59 10.16 -13.14
CA ASN A 289 28.65 10.66 -12.26
C ASN A 289 28.16 10.72 -10.81
N LEU A 290 28.84 10.03 -9.91
CA LEU A 290 28.45 9.89 -8.51
C LEU A 290 29.44 10.60 -7.58
N PRO A 291 28.99 11.32 -6.54
CA PRO A 291 29.91 11.92 -5.57
C PRO A 291 30.80 10.91 -4.84
N CYS A 292 30.33 9.66 -4.70
CA CYS A 292 31.09 8.57 -4.09
C CYS A 292 32.02 7.84 -5.05
N HIS A 293 32.17 8.26 -6.31
CA HIS A 293 33.02 7.53 -7.25
C HIS A 293 33.80 8.48 -8.16
N PRO A 294 35.13 8.36 -8.26
CA PRO A 294 35.96 9.32 -9.00
C PRO A 294 35.80 9.20 -10.52
N ARG A 295 35.27 8.07 -11.01
CA ARG A 295 35.09 7.78 -12.43
C ARG A 295 33.60 7.67 -12.77
N PRO A 296 33.20 7.96 -14.03
CA PRO A 296 31.83 7.72 -14.46
C PRO A 296 31.47 6.23 -14.35
N VAL A 297 30.29 5.94 -13.83
CA VAL A 297 29.71 4.59 -13.78
C VAL A 297 28.86 4.38 -15.03
N THR A 298 28.97 3.21 -15.65
CA THR A 298 28.21 2.83 -16.84
C THR A 298 27.25 1.67 -16.56
N ALA A 299 26.07 1.68 -17.17
CA ALA A 299 25.11 0.59 -17.07
C ALA A 299 24.35 0.35 -18.37
N LYS A 300 23.88 -0.88 -18.60
CA LYS A 300 23.07 -1.19 -19.80
C LYS A 300 21.66 -0.63 -19.68
N HIS A 301 21.09 -0.59 -18.47
CA HIS A 301 19.77 -0.02 -18.21
C HIS A 301 19.76 0.81 -16.92
N LEU A 302 18.85 1.77 -16.86
CA LEU A 302 18.51 2.57 -15.70
C LEU A 302 17.03 2.38 -15.36
N ILE A 303 16.70 2.04 -14.12
CA ILE A 303 15.32 2.01 -13.60
C ILE A 303 15.18 3.12 -12.56
N SER A 304 14.16 3.98 -12.69
CA SER A 304 13.95 5.07 -11.74
C SER A 304 12.53 5.61 -11.81
N SER A 305 12.03 6.19 -10.73
CA SER A 305 10.91 7.13 -10.83
C SER A 305 11.34 8.39 -11.61
N SER A 306 10.39 9.08 -12.24
CA SER A 306 10.69 10.31 -12.97
C SER A 306 11.19 11.45 -12.06
N ASN A 307 10.96 11.35 -10.74
CA ASN A 307 11.40 12.34 -9.76
C ASN A 307 12.92 12.47 -9.65
N HIS A 308 13.66 11.41 -9.98
CA HIS A 308 15.12 11.40 -9.87
C HIS A 308 15.84 11.63 -11.21
N LEU A 309 15.08 11.75 -12.31
CA LEU A 309 15.64 11.88 -13.65
C LEU A 309 15.73 13.36 -14.07
N PRO A 310 16.83 13.77 -14.75
CA PRO A 310 16.90 15.09 -15.35
C PRO A 310 15.92 15.21 -16.52
N LEU A 311 15.40 16.41 -16.76
CA LEU A 311 14.46 16.70 -17.85
C LEU A 311 15.00 16.33 -19.25
N SER A 312 16.32 16.28 -19.43
CA SER A 312 16.95 15.83 -20.69
C SER A 312 16.65 14.38 -21.04
N LEU A 313 16.30 13.56 -20.04
CA LEU A 313 15.94 12.16 -20.21
C LEU A 313 14.43 11.92 -20.34
N LEU A 314 13.64 13.00 -20.29
CA LEU A 314 12.19 12.96 -20.23
C LEU A 314 11.59 13.65 -21.45
N THR A 315 10.84 12.90 -22.25
CA THR A 315 10.13 13.41 -23.44
C THR A 315 8.66 13.63 -23.09
N PRO A 316 8.10 14.85 -23.21
CA PRO A 316 6.69 15.10 -22.93
C PRO A 316 5.77 14.29 -23.86
N GLU A 317 4.81 13.59 -23.28
CA GLU A 317 3.73 12.92 -23.99
C GLU A 317 2.49 13.81 -24.07
N SER A 318 1.71 13.67 -25.15
CA SER A 318 0.49 14.46 -25.38
C SER A 318 -0.72 13.97 -24.58
N GLU A 319 -0.62 12.84 -23.87
CA GLU A 319 -1.75 12.30 -23.11
C GLU A 319 -2.01 13.13 -21.84
N LEU A 320 -3.29 13.23 -21.47
CA LEU A 320 -3.67 13.88 -20.21
C LEU A 320 -3.15 13.05 -19.03
N SER A 321 -2.29 13.66 -18.21
CA SER A 321 -1.85 13.06 -16.95
C SER A 321 -3.06 12.68 -16.09
N LYS A 322 -3.15 11.41 -15.69
CA LYS A 322 -4.07 10.99 -14.64
C LYS A 322 -3.38 11.28 -13.31
N ARG A 323 -4.08 11.96 -12.42
CA ARG A 323 -3.57 12.30 -11.10
C ARG A 323 -4.59 11.99 -10.02
N SER A 324 -4.11 11.50 -8.89
CA SER A 324 -4.83 11.45 -7.63
C SER A 324 -4.24 12.47 -6.67
N ILE A 325 -5.11 13.21 -6.02
CA ILE A 325 -4.77 14.16 -4.96
C ILE A 325 -5.52 13.70 -3.72
N MET A 326 -4.77 13.38 -2.68
CA MET A 326 -5.30 12.80 -1.46
C MET A 326 -4.88 13.65 -0.27
N ALA A 327 -5.82 13.99 0.60
CA ALA A 327 -5.51 14.52 1.93
C ALA A 327 -5.22 13.34 2.86
N HIS A 328 -4.26 13.51 3.75
CA HIS A 328 -3.85 12.51 4.74
C HIS A 328 -3.74 13.11 6.13
N SER A 329 -3.98 12.28 7.13
CA SER A 329 -3.66 12.56 8.52
C SER A 329 -3.00 11.36 9.17
N ILE A 330 -1.97 11.63 9.98
CA ILE A 330 -1.36 10.67 10.89
C ILE A 330 -1.57 11.20 12.31
N SER A 331 -2.35 10.49 13.11
CA SER A 331 -2.67 10.90 14.48
C SER A 331 -2.33 9.81 15.48
N ILE A 332 -1.89 10.20 16.67
CA ILE A 332 -1.52 9.28 17.75
C ILE A 332 -2.54 9.44 18.89
N SER A 333 -3.04 8.34 19.41
CA SER A 333 -3.94 8.30 20.57
C SER A 333 -3.37 7.39 21.65
N SER A 334 -3.49 7.78 22.92
CA SER A 334 -3.31 6.88 24.08
C SER A 334 -4.63 6.27 24.58
N SER A 335 -5.75 6.62 23.95
CA SER A 335 -7.06 6.06 24.27
C SER A 335 -7.43 4.98 23.26
N LEU A 336 -7.88 3.81 23.76
CA LEU A 336 -8.39 2.70 22.94
C LEU A 336 -9.61 3.17 22.14
N PRO A 337 -9.52 3.26 20.80
CA PRO A 337 -10.66 3.63 19.97
C PRO A 337 -11.83 2.67 20.17
N LYS A 338 -13.05 3.21 20.32
CA LYS A 338 -14.25 2.40 20.59
C LYS A 338 -14.49 1.29 19.57
N VAL A 339 -14.08 1.50 18.32
CA VAL A 339 -14.22 0.51 17.24
C VAL A 339 -13.40 -0.76 17.50
N LEU A 340 -12.30 -0.66 18.25
CA LEU A 340 -11.43 -1.77 18.57
C LEU A 340 -11.89 -2.54 19.82
N GLN A 341 -12.83 -1.98 20.57
CA GLN A 341 -13.37 -2.63 21.77
C GLN A 341 -14.25 -3.82 21.36
N ARG A 342 -13.83 -5.04 21.71
CA ARG A 342 -14.71 -6.20 21.57
C ARG A 342 -15.80 -6.13 22.63
N LYS A 343 -17.06 -6.26 22.20
CA LYS A 343 -18.18 -6.36 23.13
C LYS A 343 -18.05 -7.68 23.88
N LEU A 344 -18.07 -7.63 25.21
CA LEU A 344 -18.17 -8.84 26.01
C LEU A 344 -19.43 -9.63 25.61
N PRO A 345 -19.37 -10.97 25.59
CA PRO A 345 -20.57 -11.80 25.44
C PRO A 345 -21.60 -11.36 26.49
N SER A 346 -22.81 -11.06 26.05
CA SER A 346 -23.94 -10.82 26.95
C SER A 346 -24.17 -12.07 27.79
N ALA A 347 -24.48 -11.89 29.08
CA ALA A 347 -24.69 -12.98 30.05
C ALA A 347 -25.80 -13.98 29.67
N ASP A 348 -26.58 -13.70 28.62
CA ASP A 348 -27.67 -14.54 28.10
C ASP A 348 -27.21 -15.62 27.09
N ASP A 349 -25.91 -15.70 26.75
CA ASP A 349 -25.38 -16.82 25.95
C ASP A 349 -25.17 -18.06 26.83
N GLU A 350 -26.28 -18.79 27.09
CA GLU A 350 -26.34 -20.02 27.90
C GLU A 350 -25.45 -21.20 27.41
N ASN A 351 -24.69 -21.03 26.33
CA ASN A 351 -23.85 -22.08 25.72
C ASN A 351 -22.33 -21.84 25.79
N GLY A 352 -21.84 -20.83 26.51
CA GLY A 352 -20.41 -20.50 26.57
C GLY A 352 -19.68 -21.06 27.79
N ILE A 353 -19.02 -22.21 27.66
CA ILE A 353 -17.94 -22.63 28.57
C ILE A 353 -16.95 -21.47 28.67
N GLY A 354 -16.63 -21.01 29.88
CA GLY A 354 -15.86 -19.79 30.17
C GLY A 354 -14.70 -19.50 29.22
N GLN A 355 -14.98 -18.78 28.14
CA GLN A 355 -13.96 -18.19 27.29
C GLN A 355 -13.37 -17.02 28.06
N LEU A 356 -12.04 -17.00 28.19
CA LEU A 356 -11.29 -15.82 28.64
C LEU A 356 -11.79 -14.58 27.87
N PRO A 357 -11.75 -13.37 28.45
CA PRO A 357 -12.09 -12.18 27.70
C PRO A 357 -11.26 -12.18 26.42
N GLU A 358 -11.91 -12.19 25.26
CA GLU A 358 -11.17 -12.02 24.00
C GLU A 358 -10.44 -10.68 24.09
N GLU A 359 -9.14 -10.69 23.82
CA GLU A 359 -8.35 -9.46 23.72
C GLU A 359 -9.03 -8.53 22.70
N ASN A 360 -8.99 -7.23 22.97
CA ASN A 360 -9.54 -6.23 22.05
C ASN A 360 -8.87 -6.33 20.68
N ASP A 361 -9.56 -5.86 19.65
CA ASP A 361 -8.94 -5.74 18.32
C ASP A 361 -7.75 -4.78 18.42
N ASP A 362 -6.67 -5.09 17.70
CA ASP A 362 -5.44 -4.29 17.69
C ASP A 362 -5.37 -3.45 16.41
N THR A 363 -6.05 -3.90 15.35
CA THR A 363 -6.12 -3.23 14.05
C THR A 363 -7.55 -3.06 13.57
N GLY A 364 -7.82 -2.01 12.82
CA GLY A 364 -9.16 -1.80 12.27
C GLY A 364 -9.18 -0.83 11.10
N LEU A 365 -10.06 -1.09 10.14
CA LEU A 365 -10.38 -0.13 9.08
C LEU A 365 -11.77 0.43 9.32
N ILE A 366 -11.91 1.75 9.37
CA ILE A 366 -13.21 2.44 9.32
C ILE A 366 -13.36 3.10 7.95
N VAL A 367 -14.49 2.85 7.30
CA VAL A 367 -14.88 3.53 6.08
C VAL A 367 -16.06 4.44 6.36
N PHE A 368 -15.91 5.73 6.09
CA PHE A 368 -16.98 6.71 6.07
C PHE A 368 -17.44 6.86 4.62
N PRO A 369 -18.63 6.36 4.26
CA PRO A 369 -19.18 6.55 2.92
C PRO A 369 -19.33 8.05 2.58
N PRO A 370 -19.45 8.40 1.29
CA PRO A 370 -19.68 9.78 0.86
C PRO A 370 -20.91 10.38 1.56
N GLU A 371 -20.74 11.57 2.13
CA GLU A 371 -21.75 12.23 2.97
C GLU A 371 -21.74 13.74 2.68
N ASN A 372 -22.90 14.36 2.43
CA ASN A 372 -23.04 15.81 2.26
C ASN A 372 -22.10 16.45 1.20
N GLY A 373 -21.80 15.70 0.13
CA GLY A 373 -20.88 16.14 -0.93
C GLY A 373 -19.40 15.92 -0.62
N ASN A 374 -19.06 15.44 0.58
CA ASN A 374 -17.70 15.01 0.92
C ASN A 374 -17.41 13.62 0.33
N PRO A 375 -16.16 13.36 -0.10
CA PRO A 375 -15.77 12.07 -0.63
C PRO A 375 -15.68 11.01 0.47
N THR A 376 -15.50 9.74 0.07
CA THR A 376 -15.24 8.65 1.00
C THR A 376 -13.99 8.94 1.84
N VAL A 377 -14.09 8.83 3.17
CA VAL A 377 -12.95 8.93 4.09
C VAL A 377 -12.65 7.54 4.65
N ARG A 378 -11.37 7.18 4.73
CA ARG A 378 -10.92 5.92 5.33
C ARG A 378 -10.00 6.20 6.50
N CYS A 379 -10.16 5.44 7.57
CA CYS A 379 -9.27 5.47 8.73
C CYS A 379 -8.72 4.07 8.99
N LEU A 380 -7.43 3.86 8.76
CA LEU A 380 -6.71 2.66 9.21
C LEU A 380 -6.16 2.92 10.61
N ILE A 381 -6.43 2.01 11.53
CA ILE A 381 -6.00 2.08 12.92
C ILE A 381 -5.01 0.94 13.17
N ASN A 382 -3.83 1.29 13.66
CA ASN A 382 -2.78 0.37 14.06
C ASN A 382 -2.51 0.54 15.57
N GLY A 383 -2.71 -0.52 16.35
CA GLY A 383 -2.32 -0.60 17.76
C GLY A 383 -0.90 -1.13 17.95
N GLU A 384 -0.54 -1.38 19.20
CA GLU A 384 0.81 -1.80 19.62
C GLU A 384 1.27 -3.12 18.96
N GLY A 385 0.37 -4.06 18.66
CA GLY A 385 0.73 -5.35 18.09
C GLY A 385 1.18 -5.27 16.63
N THR A 386 1.01 -4.12 15.98
CA THR A 386 1.60 -3.82 14.68
C THR A 386 3.07 -3.42 14.77
N GLY A 387 3.57 -3.04 15.95
CA GLY A 387 4.90 -2.45 16.10
C GLY A 387 5.03 -1.03 15.54
N SER A 388 3.93 -0.39 15.11
CA SER A 388 3.94 1.00 14.62
C SER A 388 4.01 2.05 15.72
N CYS A 389 3.72 1.69 16.97
CA CYS A 389 3.73 2.60 18.12
C CYS A 389 4.04 1.89 19.44
N PRO A 390 4.38 2.63 20.51
CA PRO A 390 4.55 2.10 21.86
C PRO A 390 3.30 1.39 22.41
N PRO A 391 3.45 0.59 23.49
CA PRO A 391 2.32 -0.01 24.17
C PRO A 391 1.26 0.99 24.62
N GLU A 392 0.01 0.54 24.64
CA GLU A 392 -1.19 1.31 24.99
C GLU A 392 -1.45 2.54 24.11
N GLN A 393 -0.85 2.59 22.92
CA GLN A 393 -1.07 3.65 21.94
C GLN A 393 -1.56 3.11 20.60
N TYR A 394 -2.13 4.02 19.82
CA TYR A 394 -2.73 3.72 18.53
C TYR A 394 -2.35 4.81 17.52
N VAL A 395 -2.01 4.40 16.31
CA VAL A 395 -1.81 5.30 15.17
C VAL A 395 -3.03 5.22 14.26
N LEU A 396 -3.61 6.37 13.95
CA LEU A 396 -4.75 6.52 13.07
C LEU A 396 -4.30 7.20 11.78
N TYR A 397 -4.45 6.51 10.67
CA TYR A 397 -4.18 7.01 9.32
C TYR A 397 -5.49 7.34 8.63
N LEU A 398 -5.81 8.63 8.49
CA LEU A 398 -6.99 9.05 7.73
C LEU A 398 -6.58 9.48 6.33
N SER A 399 -7.40 9.13 5.33
CA SER A 399 -7.22 9.63 3.97
C SER A 399 -8.54 9.81 3.23
N CYS A 400 -8.57 10.79 2.33
CA CYS A 400 -9.68 11.01 1.39
C CYS A 400 -9.20 11.71 0.12
N PRO A 401 -9.93 11.58 -1.01
CA PRO A 401 -9.75 12.44 -2.17
C PRO A 401 -9.82 13.92 -1.78
N ALA A 402 -8.97 14.75 -2.39
CA ALA A 402 -8.87 16.17 -2.10
C ALA A 402 -8.61 16.99 -3.37
N SER A 403 -8.64 18.32 -3.22
CA SER A 403 -8.15 19.25 -4.24
C SER A 403 -6.87 19.92 -3.75
N THR A 404 -6.07 20.48 -4.66
CA THR A 404 -4.83 21.19 -4.29
C THR A 404 -5.06 22.45 -3.46
N ALA A 405 -6.29 22.98 -3.45
CA ALA A 405 -6.68 24.17 -2.68
C ALA A 405 -7.27 23.82 -1.30
N SER A 406 -7.53 22.53 -1.04
CA SER A 406 -8.17 22.09 0.19
C SER A 406 -7.17 22.02 1.34
N SER A 407 -7.53 22.57 2.51
CA SER A 407 -6.81 22.33 3.75
C SER A 407 -7.02 20.87 4.20
N PRO A 408 -5.96 20.05 4.34
CA PRO A 408 -6.11 18.65 4.75
C PRO A 408 -6.66 18.51 6.18
N SER A 409 -6.37 19.47 7.08
CA SER A 409 -6.93 19.48 8.43
C SER A 409 -8.44 19.71 8.42
N ASP A 410 -8.92 20.62 7.57
CA ASP A 410 -10.34 20.98 7.54
C ASP A 410 -11.17 19.82 6.99
N LEU A 411 -10.59 19.03 6.07
CA LEU A 411 -11.21 17.82 5.52
C LEU A 411 -11.26 16.67 6.54
N LEU A 412 -10.16 16.40 7.25
CA LEU A 412 -10.00 15.14 7.99
C LEU A 412 -10.26 15.27 9.50
N LYS A 413 -10.03 16.43 10.10
CA LYS A 413 -10.20 16.64 11.55
C LYS A 413 -11.63 16.37 12.05
N PRO A 414 -12.71 16.73 11.31
CA PRO A 414 -14.07 16.38 11.72
C PRO A 414 -14.28 14.86 11.84
N TYR A 415 -13.64 14.07 10.99
CA TYR A 415 -13.73 12.60 11.03
C TYR A 415 -12.86 12.00 12.13
N LEU A 416 -11.67 12.56 12.36
CA LEU A 416 -10.81 12.17 13.49
C LEU A 416 -11.54 12.34 14.83
N GLN A 417 -12.22 13.48 15.00
CA GLN A 417 -12.98 13.80 16.21
C GLN A 417 -14.19 12.87 16.45
N ARG A 418 -14.71 12.21 15.41
CA ARG A 418 -15.74 11.16 15.55
C ARG A 418 -15.16 9.87 16.15
N ILE A 419 -13.85 9.63 16.02
CA ILE A 419 -13.17 8.40 16.47
C ILE A 419 -12.49 8.61 17.83
N ILE A 420 -11.75 9.71 18.00
CA ILE A 420 -11.02 10.07 19.22
C ILE A 420 -11.23 11.54 19.56
N SER A 421 -11.31 11.88 20.85
CA SER A 421 -11.56 13.26 21.29
C SER A 421 -10.31 14.11 21.42
N GLU A 422 -9.20 13.53 21.90
CA GLU A 422 -7.96 14.25 22.21
C GLU A 422 -6.74 13.47 21.72
N PRO A 423 -6.28 13.71 20.47
CA PRO A 423 -5.05 13.10 19.98
C PRO A 423 -3.83 13.64 20.73
N LEU A 424 -2.85 12.76 20.98
CA LEU A 424 -1.53 13.13 21.52
C LEU A 424 -0.69 13.89 20.50
N PHE A 425 -0.88 13.57 19.22
CA PHE A 425 -0.18 14.15 18.10
C PHE A 425 -1.07 14.11 16.87
N GLU A 426 -0.97 15.14 16.03
CA GLU A 426 -1.65 15.22 14.74
C GLU A 426 -0.64 15.68 13.68
N SER A 427 -0.66 15.03 12.52
CA SER A 427 -0.03 15.52 11.29
C SER A 427 -1.05 15.51 10.17
N TYR A 428 -0.97 16.50 9.29
CA TYR A 428 -1.80 16.62 8.10
C TYR A 428 -0.93 16.98 6.91
N TYR A 429 -1.23 16.42 5.74
CA TYR A 429 -0.55 16.74 4.49
C TYR A 429 -1.42 16.33 3.29
N VAL A 430 -1.10 16.87 2.11
CA VAL A 430 -1.68 16.46 0.83
C VAL A 430 -0.62 15.71 0.04
N SER A 431 -0.97 14.55 -0.53
CA SER A 431 -0.13 13.86 -1.51
C SER A 431 -0.73 13.99 -2.90
N THR A 432 0.07 14.36 -3.89
CA THR A 432 -0.28 14.27 -5.31
C THR A 432 0.52 13.15 -5.94
N ARG A 433 -0.16 12.23 -6.61
CA ARG A 433 0.45 11.13 -7.37
C ARG A 433 -0.09 11.15 -8.79
N ALA A 434 0.79 11.22 -9.77
CA ALA A 434 0.44 11.38 -11.16
C ALA A 434 1.11 10.31 -12.02
N THR A 435 0.41 9.86 -13.06
CA THR A 435 1.08 9.16 -14.16
C THR A 435 2.10 10.11 -14.76
N SER A 436 3.31 9.61 -15.02
CA SER A 436 4.31 10.37 -15.75
C SER A 436 3.69 10.90 -17.05
N THR A 437 3.80 12.21 -17.30
CA THR A 437 3.56 12.81 -18.62
C THR A 437 4.76 12.65 -19.53
N TYR A 438 5.74 11.84 -19.12
CA TYR A 438 7.02 11.73 -19.79
C TYR A 438 7.30 10.27 -20.11
N SER A 439 7.68 10.03 -21.35
CA SER A 439 8.41 8.82 -21.73
C SER A 439 9.90 9.04 -21.58
N ALA A 440 10.63 7.94 -21.41
CA ALA A 440 12.08 7.94 -21.48
C ALA A 440 12.54 8.36 -22.88
N SER A 441 13.54 9.24 -22.96
CA SER A 441 14.15 9.63 -24.23
C SER A 441 15.08 8.55 -24.84
N SER A 442 15.45 7.54 -24.04
CA SER A 442 16.27 6.40 -24.47
C SER A 442 15.58 5.08 -24.08
N PRO A 443 15.66 4.02 -24.91
CA PRO A 443 15.15 2.69 -24.57
C PRO A 443 15.89 2.05 -23.39
N LYS A 444 17.02 2.62 -22.96
CA LYS A 444 17.80 2.13 -21.81
C LYS A 444 17.33 2.70 -20.48
N VAL A 445 16.39 3.65 -20.49
CA VAL A 445 15.81 4.24 -19.29
C VAL A 445 14.38 3.73 -19.12
N VAL A 446 14.12 3.10 -17.98
CA VAL A 446 12.82 2.54 -17.62
C VAL A 446 12.25 3.39 -16.48
N ILE A 447 11.12 4.03 -16.75
CA ILE A 447 10.43 4.86 -15.76
C ILE A 447 9.36 4.01 -15.07
N VAL A 448 9.46 3.86 -13.74
CA VAL A 448 8.39 3.25 -12.94
C VAL A 448 7.32 4.28 -12.60
N THR A 449 6.06 3.89 -12.75
CA THR A 449 4.92 4.81 -12.55
C THR A 449 4.34 4.62 -11.15
N PRO A 450 4.24 5.67 -10.32
CA PRO A 450 3.63 5.53 -9.00
C PRO A 450 2.12 5.24 -9.13
N PHE A 451 1.55 4.59 -8.12
CA PHE A 451 0.10 4.44 -8.05
C PHE A 451 -0.63 5.80 -8.01
N TYR A 452 -1.61 5.99 -8.89
CA TYR A 452 -2.24 7.31 -9.15
C TYR A 452 -3.78 7.31 -9.00
N ARG A 453 -4.36 6.31 -8.32
CA ARG A 453 -5.81 6.22 -8.05
C ARG A 453 -6.13 6.47 -6.58
N ASP A 454 -7.41 6.59 -6.25
CA ASP A 454 -7.90 6.94 -4.90
C ASP A 454 -8.08 5.71 -3.98
N ASP A 455 -7.88 4.50 -4.50
CA ASP A 455 -7.95 3.22 -3.77
C ASP A 455 -6.56 2.67 -3.39
N SER A 456 -5.61 3.57 -3.10
CA SER A 456 -4.22 3.24 -2.78
C SER A 456 -4.07 2.32 -1.58
N ILE A 457 -4.97 2.44 -0.61
CA ILE A 457 -4.96 1.64 0.62
C ILE A 457 -5.04 0.13 0.36
N THR A 458 -5.67 -0.33 -0.73
CA THR A 458 -5.85 -1.77 -1.05
C THR A 458 -5.25 -2.18 -2.39
N GLU A 459 -5.00 -1.24 -3.30
CA GLU A 459 -4.47 -1.52 -4.64
C GLU A 459 -3.04 -1.02 -4.85
N GLY A 460 -2.56 -0.11 -3.99
CA GLY A 460 -1.29 0.57 -4.17
C GLY A 460 -0.12 -0.39 -4.21
N LEU A 461 0.00 -1.27 -3.20
CA LEU A 461 1.12 -2.21 -3.11
C LEU A 461 1.16 -3.22 -4.27
N ASP A 462 0.00 -3.75 -4.68
CA ASP A 462 -0.09 -4.68 -5.82
C ASP A 462 0.26 -3.99 -7.16
N TRP A 463 0.02 -2.69 -7.28
CA TRP A 463 0.42 -1.91 -8.45
C TRP A 463 1.94 -1.76 -8.55
N GLU A 464 2.62 -1.49 -7.43
CA GLU A 464 4.09 -1.36 -7.43
C GLU A 464 4.77 -2.66 -7.90
N VAL A 465 4.21 -3.82 -7.57
CA VAL A 465 4.70 -5.13 -8.06
C VAL A 465 4.54 -5.24 -9.58
N LYS A 466 3.40 -4.80 -10.14
CA LYS A 466 3.18 -4.84 -11.59
C LYS A 466 4.14 -3.92 -12.34
N GLU A 467 4.42 -2.74 -11.78
CA GLU A 467 5.41 -1.83 -12.35
C GLU A 467 6.83 -2.39 -12.21
N ALA A 468 7.15 -3.07 -11.11
CA ALA A 468 8.42 -3.78 -10.96
C ALA A 468 8.59 -4.91 -11.97
N GLU A 469 7.56 -5.72 -12.18
CA GLU A 469 7.54 -6.81 -13.16
C GLU A 469 7.69 -6.27 -14.59
N LYS A 470 6.97 -5.20 -14.92
CA LYS A 470 7.14 -4.48 -16.20
C LYS A 470 8.58 -3.97 -16.37
N ALA A 471 9.17 -3.39 -15.32
CA ALA A 471 10.55 -2.91 -15.36
C ALA A 471 11.56 -4.06 -15.52
N TYR A 472 11.34 -5.17 -14.85
CA TYR A 472 12.14 -6.40 -14.99
C TYR A 472 12.14 -6.91 -16.43
N TYR A 473 10.96 -7.08 -17.05
CA TYR A 473 10.88 -7.57 -18.43
C TYR A 473 11.37 -6.55 -19.47
N SER A 474 11.36 -5.26 -19.14
CA SER A 474 11.99 -4.23 -20.00
C SER A 474 13.51 -4.40 -20.07
N VAL A 475 14.13 -4.97 -19.03
CA VAL A 475 15.57 -5.27 -18.98
C VAL A 475 15.89 -6.68 -19.50
N MET A 476 15.07 -7.67 -19.14
CA MET A 476 15.34 -9.09 -19.43
C MET A 476 14.81 -9.56 -20.79
N GLY A 477 13.82 -8.87 -21.36
CA GLY A 477 13.02 -9.37 -22.49
C GLY A 477 11.92 -10.33 -22.04
N GLN A 478 10.87 -10.47 -22.86
CA GLN A 478 9.69 -11.31 -22.56
C GLN A 478 10.00 -12.81 -22.56
N ASP A 479 10.96 -13.25 -23.37
CA ASP A 479 11.40 -14.66 -23.46
C ASP A 479 12.52 -14.99 -22.46
N GLY A 480 12.80 -14.09 -21.52
CA GLY A 480 13.86 -14.22 -20.53
C GLY A 480 13.52 -15.14 -19.36
N ILE A 481 14.37 -15.10 -18.33
CA ILE A 481 14.10 -15.77 -17.05
C ILE A 481 12.79 -15.20 -16.46
N PRO A 482 11.87 -16.02 -15.93
CA PRO A 482 10.65 -15.53 -15.30
C PRO A 482 10.92 -14.63 -14.09
N PHE A 483 10.03 -13.67 -13.86
CA PHE A 483 10.06 -12.81 -12.69
C PHE A 483 9.96 -13.61 -11.38
N PHE A 484 11.03 -13.56 -10.57
CA PHE A 484 11.23 -14.40 -9.37
C PHE A 484 11.08 -15.91 -9.59
N ASP A 485 11.67 -16.42 -10.67
CA ASP A 485 11.78 -17.87 -10.86
C ASP A 485 12.59 -18.52 -9.72
N VAL A 486 12.11 -19.68 -9.25
CA VAL A 486 12.90 -20.56 -8.40
C VAL A 486 13.72 -21.39 -9.36
N ARG A 487 14.97 -21.00 -9.61
CA ARG A 487 15.89 -21.88 -10.32
C ARG A 487 15.90 -23.23 -9.59
N GLU A 488 15.63 -24.31 -10.31
CA GLU A 488 15.60 -25.70 -9.80
C GLU A 488 16.86 -26.12 -9.02
N SER A 489 17.93 -25.31 -9.01
CA SER A 489 19.16 -25.59 -8.27
C SER A 489 19.02 -25.64 -6.74
N GLU A 490 17.93 -25.17 -6.13
CA GLU A 490 17.67 -25.38 -4.70
C GLU A 490 16.93 -26.71 -4.40
N ALA A 491 16.30 -27.35 -5.40
CA ALA A 491 15.71 -28.67 -5.24
C ALA A 491 16.80 -29.76 -5.11
N ASP A 492 17.92 -29.58 -5.81
CA ASP A 492 19.07 -30.49 -5.76
C ASP A 492 19.86 -30.38 -4.43
N GLU A 493 19.85 -29.23 -3.74
CA GLU A 493 20.50 -29.07 -2.42
C GLU A 493 19.67 -29.66 -1.27
N MET A 494 18.37 -29.87 -1.44
CA MET A 494 17.49 -30.45 -0.43
C MET A 494 17.33 -31.97 -0.53
N GLY A 495 17.99 -32.64 -1.49
CA GLY A 495 18.07 -34.09 -1.55
C GLY A 495 16.71 -34.81 -1.63
N ILE A 496 15.68 -34.14 -2.16
CA ILE A 496 14.40 -34.78 -2.45
C ILE A 496 14.46 -35.21 -3.92
N SER A 497 15.20 -36.30 -4.17
CA SER A 497 14.97 -37.08 -5.38
C SER A 497 13.63 -37.79 -5.21
N GLU A 498 12.64 -37.45 -6.04
CA GLU A 498 11.48 -38.31 -6.27
C GLU A 498 11.95 -39.57 -7.02
N ASP A 499 12.35 -40.59 -6.26
CA ASP A 499 12.41 -41.98 -6.69
C ASP A 499 12.01 -42.85 -5.48
N ASP A 500 10.70 -43.12 -5.35
CA ASP A 500 10.07 -44.42 -5.04
C ASP A 500 8.57 -44.28 -4.71
#